data_AF-A0A382WA24-F1
#
_entry.id   AF-A0A382WA24-F1
#
_cell.length_a   1.000
_cell.length_b   1.000
_cell.length_c   1.000
_cell.angle_alpha   90.00
_cell.angle_beta   90.00
_cell.angle_gamma   90.00
#
_symmetry.space_group_name_H-M   'P 1'
#
loop_
_entity.id
_entity.type
_entity.pdbx_description
1 polymer ?
#
loop_
_entity_poly.entity_id
_entity_poly.type
_entity_poly.pdbx_seq_one_letter_code
_entity_poly.pdbx_strand_id
1 'polypeptide(L)'
;VPRHDTVTSVAEADLFNTPQPEANEPRADRDAPARQSPLAARMRPRTLQEYAGQQHILSEGMLLRRAIEADRIQSVIFYGPPGTGKTTLAQIIANRT
;
A
#
# COMPACT_ATOMS: atom_id res chain seq x y z
N VAL A 1 -41.74 49.10 -23.60
CA VAL A 1 -42.27 47.71 -23.66
C VAL A 1 -41.12 46.76 -23.34
N PRO A 2 -41.26 45.83 -22.37
CA PRO A 2 -40.20 44.91 -21.91
C PRO A 2 -40.21 43.57 -22.68
N ARG A 3 -39.11 42.80 -22.62
CA ARG A 3 -38.96 41.31 -22.69
C ARG A 3 -37.45 40.95 -22.81
N HIS A 4 -36.85 40.29 -21.80
CA HIS A 4 -36.47 38.85 -21.77
C HIS A 4 -35.29 38.55 -22.75
N ASP A 5 -34.10 38.07 -22.38
CA ASP A 5 -33.77 36.91 -21.53
C ASP A 5 -32.28 36.82 -21.08
N THR A 6 -32.06 35.82 -20.24
CA THR A 6 -31.03 35.55 -19.23
C THR A 6 -29.91 34.60 -19.73
N VAL A 7 -28.83 34.47 -18.92
CA VAL A 7 -27.84 33.36 -18.79
C VAL A 7 -26.84 33.20 -19.96
N THR A 8 -25.53 32.93 -19.83
CA THR A 8 -24.75 32.24 -18.80
C THR A 8 -23.27 32.66 -18.91
N SER A 9 -22.73 33.24 -17.84
CA SER A 9 -21.28 33.29 -17.62
C SER A 9 -20.85 31.90 -17.14
N VAL A 10 -20.28 31.09 -18.02
CA VAL A 10 -19.67 29.82 -17.61
C VAL A 10 -18.27 30.13 -17.11
N ALA A 11 -18.16 30.12 -15.78
CA ALA A 11 -16.89 30.22 -15.07
C ALA A 11 -15.92 29.14 -15.56
N GLU A 12 -14.69 29.55 -15.84
CA GLU A 12 -13.52 28.70 -15.79
C GLU A 12 -13.44 28.12 -14.37
N ALA A 13 -14.04 26.96 -14.17
CA ALA A 13 -13.80 26.17 -12.98
C ALA A 13 -12.35 25.67 -13.07
N ASP A 14 -11.49 26.24 -12.22
CA ASP A 14 -10.13 25.79 -11.97
C ASP A 14 -10.09 24.27 -11.77
N LEU A 15 -9.77 23.54 -12.85
CA LEU A 15 -9.63 22.08 -12.88
C LEU A 15 -8.52 21.57 -11.94
N PHE A 16 -7.67 22.47 -11.43
CA PHE A 16 -6.54 22.15 -10.56
C PHE A 16 -6.75 22.55 -9.11
N ASN A 17 -7.87 23.19 -8.76
CA ASN A 17 -8.19 23.51 -7.37
C ASN A 17 -9.16 22.46 -6.78
N THR A 18 -8.73 21.21 -6.76
CA THR A 18 -9.39 20.19 -5.94
C THR A 18 -9.02 20.51 -4.49
N PRO A 19 -9.98 20.59 -3.55
CA PRO A 19 -9.65 20.67 -2.13
C PRO A 19 -8.71 19.50 -1.81
N GLN A 20 -7.46 19.82 -1.46
CA GLN A 20 -6.51 18.82 -1.01
C GLN A 20 -7.13 18.17 0.23
N PRO A 21 -7.33 16.84 0.25
CA PRO A 21 -7.84 16.18 1.43
C PRO A 21 -6.90 16.52 2.58
N GLU A 22 -7.49 17.13 3.59
CA GLU A 22 -6.80 17.71 4.72
C GLU A 22 -6.02 16.57 5.39
N ALA A 23 -4.75 16.82 5.74
CA ALA A 23 -3.79 15.81 6.17
C ALA A 23 -4.18 15.00 7.44
N ASN A 24 -5.42 15.16 7.92
CA ASN A 24 -6.05 14.49 9.03
C ASN A 24 -7.20 13.55 8.64
N GLU A 25 -7.48 13.32 7.35
CA GLU A 25 -8.34 12.20 6.97
C GLU A 25 -7.70 10.89 7.43
N PRO A 26 -8.40 10.07 8.24
CA PRO A 26 -7.88 8.76 8.61
C PRO A 26 -7.75 7.93 7.34
N ARG A 27 -6.52 7.81 6.82
CA ARG A 27 -6.17 6.82 5.81
C ARG A 27 -6.70 5.50 6.32
N ALA A 28 -7.72 4.96 5.65
CA ALA A 28 -8.60 3.90 6.14
C ALA A 28 -7.93 2.52 6.37
N ASP A 29 -6.63 2.45 6.62
CA ASP A 29 -5.93 1.19 6.81
C ASP A 29 -4.72 1.30 7.75
N ARG A 30 -4.93 1.91 8.91
CA ARG A 30 -4.07 1.67 10.08
C ARG A 30 -4.95 1.10 11.18
N ASP A 31 -5.01 -0.23 11.22
CA ASP A 31 -5.50 -1.02 12.35
C ASP A 31 -7.00 -0.89 12.67
N ALA A 32 -7.85 -1.04 11.64
CA ALA A 32 -9.25 -1.42 11.90
C ALA A 32 -9.29 -2.78 12.62
N PRO A 33 -10.20 -3.01 13.60
CA PRO A 33 -10.30 -4.29 14.29
C PRO A 33 -10.48 -5.42 13.27
N ALA A 34 -9.81 -6.56 13.47
CA ALA A 34 -9.62 -7.63 12.46
C ALA A 34 -10.91 -8.18 11.79
N ARG A 35 -12.10 -7.87 12.31
CA ARG A 35 -13.40 -8.17 11.67
C ARG A 35 -13.82 -7.16 10.60
N GLN A 36 -13.35 -5.92 10.69
CA GLN A 36 -13.69 -4.82 9.77
C GLN A 36 -12.64 -4.61 8.68
N SER A 37 -11.45 -5.21 8.83
CA SER A 37 -10.38 -5.10 7.83
C SER A 37 -10.68 -5.92 6.57
N PRO A 38 -10.26 -5.46 5.37
CA PRO A 38 -10.39 -6.22 4.12
C PRO A 38 -9.72 -7.61 4.22
N LEU A 39 -10.25 -8.60 3.48
CA LEU A 39 -9.71 -9.96 3.48
C LEU A 39 -8.22 -9.99 3.15
N ALA A 40 -7.76 -9.17 2.21
CA ALA A 40 -6.35 -9.10 1.84
C ALA A 40 -5.43 -8.69 3.00
N ALA A 41 -5.89 -7.79 3.88
CA ALA A 41 -5.15 -7.41 5.07
C ALA A 41 -5.12 -8.55 6.10
N ARG A 42 -6.24 -9.26 6.24
CA ARG A 42 -6.37 -10.40 7.17
C ARG A 42 -5.57 -11.64 6.75
N MET A 43 -5.44 -11.87 5.46
CA MET A 43 -4.71 -13.00 4.87
C MET A 43 -3.21 -12.72 4.70
N ARG A 44 -2.73 -11.53 5.07
CA ARG A 44 -1.32 -11.17 4.92
C ARG A 44 -0.45 -12.08 5.82
N PRO A 45 0.52 -12.81 5.24
CA PRO A 45 1.47 -13.61 5.99
C PRO A 45 2.18 -12.82 7.10
N ARG A 46 2.31 -13.43 8.28
CA ARG A 46 3.00 -12.84 9.44
C ARG A 46 4.47 -13.28 9.51
N THR A 47 4.77 -14.46 8.98
CA THR A 47 6.10 -15.07 9.02
C THR A 47 6.60 -15.38 7.62
N LEU A 48 7.92 -15.57 7.49
CA LEU A 48 8.54 -15.93 6.20
C LEU A 48 8.09 -17.32 5.72
N GLN A 49 7.74 -18.22 6.65
CA GLN A 49 7.25 -19.57 6.37
C GLN A 49 5.85 -19.58 5.76
N GLU A 50 5.00 -18.61 6.13
CA GLU A 50 3.67 -18.42 5.55
C GLU A 50 3.70 -17.73 4.17
N TYR A 51 4.85 -17.18 3.77
CA TYR A 51 4.98 -16.45 2.52
C TYR A 51 4.93 -17.42 1.32
N ALA A 52 3.84 -17.34 0.56
CA ALA A 52 3.64 -18.18 -0.62
C ALA A 52 4.28 -17.57 -1.87
N GLY A 53 5.01 -18.39 -2.63
CA GLY A 53 5.68 -17.98 -3.86
C GLY A 53 7.09 -17.44 -3.63
N GLN A 54 7.78 -17.12 -4.73
CA GLN A 54 9.16 -16.60 -4.71
C GLN A 54 10.19 -17.52 -4.00
N GLN A 55 9.97 -18.84 -4.03
CA GLN A 55 10.92 -19.83 -3.48
C GLN A 55 12.32 -19.68 -4.09
N HIS A 56 12.42 -19.32 -5.36
CA HIS A 56 13.70 -19.06 -6.03
C HIS A 56 14.52 -17.88 -5.45
N ILE A 57 14.03 -17.14 -4.46
CA ILE A 57 14.82 -16.18 -3.68
C ILE A 57 14.66 -16.34 -2.15
N LEU A 58 13.57 -16.99 -1.70
CA LEU A 58 13.24 -17.17 -0.28
C LEU A 58 13.35 -18.63 0.21
N SER A 59 13.86 -19.54 -0.63
CA SER A 59 14.16 -20.91 -0.21
C SER A 59 15.26 -20.95 0.84
N GLU A 60 15.32 -22.07 1.57
CA GLU A 60 16.37 -22.33 2.54
C GLU A 60 17.75 -22.23 1.87
N GLY A 61 18.68 -21.56 2.54
CA GLY A 61 20.03 -21.37 2.04
C GLY A 61 20.23 -20.22 1.04
N MET A 62 19.15 -19.58 0.57
CA MET A 62 19.26 -18.44 -0.34
C MET A 62 19.76 -17.17 0.36
N LEU A 63 20.46 -16.32 -0.39
CA LEU A 63 21.10 -15.11 0.15
C LEU A 63 20.10 -14.23 0.90
N LEU A 64 18.92 -13.96 0.30
CA LEU A 64 17.91 -13.11 0.91
C LEU A 64 17.35 -13.76 2.19
N ARG A 65 17.00 -15.05 2.16
CA ARG A 65 16.53 -15.75 3.36
C ARG A 65 17.55 -15.75 4.49
N ARG A 66 18.82 -16.05 4.19
CA ARG A 66 19.91 -16.01 5.17
C ARG A 66 20.12 -14.60 5.74
N ALA A 67 20.04 -13.57 4.90
CA ALA A 67 20.18 -12.20 5.34
C ALA A 67 19.02 -11.76 6.27
N ILE A 68 17.79 -12.19 5.97
CA ILE A 68 16.62 -11.98 6.85
C ILE A 68 16.80 -12.73 8.18
N GLU A 69 17.18 -14.01 8.13
CA GLU A 69 17.32 -14.85 9.33
C GLU A 69 18.49 -14.43 10.23
N ALA A 70 19.56 -13.87 9.65
CA ALA A 70 20.72 -13.37 10.38
C ALA A 70 20.60 -11.89 10.79
N ASP A 71 19.47 -11.22 10.51
CA ASP A 71 19.24 -9.80 10.75
C ASP A 71 20.34 -8.88 10.16
N ARG A 72 20.77 -9.19 8.93
CA ARG A 72 21.85 -8.45 8.23
C ARG A 72 21.38 -7.68 7.00
N ILE A 73 20.09 -7.39 6.92
CA ILE A 73 19.54 -6.60 5.81
C ILE A 73 19.78 -5.12 6.07
N GLN A 74 20.58 -4.47 5.21
CA GLN A 74 20.85 -3.03 5.31
C GLN A 74 19.80 -2.20 4.56
N SER A 75 19.73 -2.33 3.23
CA SER A 75 18.80 -1.59 2.37
C SER A 75 18.46 -2.44 1.16
N VAL A 76 17.17 -2.70 0.94
CA VAL A 76 16.68 -3.58 -0.12
C VAL A 76 15.52 -2.91 -0.84
N ILE A 77 15.54 -2.95 -2.16
CA ILE A 77 14.45 -2.48 -3.01
C ILE A 77 13.70 -3.70 -3.54
N PHE A 78 12.41 -3.82 -3.21
CA PHE A 78 11.54 -4.84 -3.78
C PHE A 78 10.84 -4.28 -5.02
N TYR A 79 11.12 -4.87 -6.19
CA TYR A 79 10.46 -4.52 -7.46
C TYR A 79 9.69 -5.72 -8.01
N GLY A 80 8.58 -5.46 -8.72
CA GLY A 80 7.82 -6.51 -9.40
C GLY A 80 6.33 -6.16 -9.57
N PRO A 81 5.56 -7.00 -10.31
CA PRO A 81 4.15 -6.78 -10.63
C PRO A 81 3.26 -6.52 -9.40
N PRO A 82 2.10 -5.84 -9.54
CA PRO A 82 1.18 -5.64 -8.42
C PRO A 82 0.69 -6.99 -7.87
N GLY A 83 0.42 -7.06 -6.56
CA GLY A 83 -0.09 -8.27 -5.91
C GLY A 83 0.94 -9.36 -5.58
N THR A 84 2.23 -9.20 -5.94
CA THR A 84 3.26 -10.22 -5.67
C THR A 84 3.76 -10.30 -4.22
N GLY A 85 3.21 -9.50 -3.30
CA GLY A 85 3.55 -9.58 -1.87
C GLY A 85 4.76 -8.75 -1.43
N LYS A 86 5.28 -7.83 -2.24
CA LYS A 86 6.45 -6.98 -1.88
C LYS A 86 6.26 -6.20 -0.57
N THR A 87 5.12 -5.53 -0.41
CA THR A 87 4.79 -4.80 0.82
C THR A 87 4.65 -5.73 2.02
N THR A 88 4.07 -6.91 1.80
CA THR A 88 4.00 -7.97 2.81
C THR A 88 5.39 -8.44 3.23
N LEU A 89 6.27 -8.72 2.28
CA LEU A 89 7.63 -9.18 2.55
C LEU A 89 8.42 -8.12 3.32
N ALA A 90 8.32 -6.85 2.92
CA ALA A 90 8.92 -5.75 3.65
C ALA A 90 8.41 -5.67 5.11
N GLN A 91 7.11 -5.86 5.33
CA GLN A 91 6.52 -5.86 6.67
C GLN A 91 6.98 -7.04 7.52
N ILE A 92 7.11 -8.24 6.93
CA ILE A 92 7.63 -9.42 7.63
C ILE A 92 9.09 -9.21 8.05
N ILE A 93 9.91 -8.62 7.18
CA ILE A 93 11.30 -8.30 7.47
C ILE A 93 11.38 -7.26 8.59
N ALA A 94 10.58 -6.19 8.50
CA ALA A 94 10.54 -5.14 9.51
C ALA A 94 10.06 -5.62 10.89
N ASN A 95 9.21 -6.66 10.96
CA ASN A 95 8.77 -7.25 12.23
C ASN A 95 9.77 -8.26 12.81
N ARG A 96 10.82 -8.61 12.07
CA ARG A 96 11.82 -9.61 12.48
C ARG A 96 13.07 -8.98 13.11
N THR A 97 13.19 -7.65 13.00
CA THR A 97 14.17 -6.78 13.67
C THR A 97 13.45 -6.00 14.77
#